data_AF-A0A137QX86-F1
#
_entry.id   AF-A0A137QX86-F1
#
_cell.length_a   1.000
_cell.length_b   1.000
_cell.length_c   1.000
_cell.angle_alpha   90.00
_cell.angle_beta   90.00
_cell.angle_gamma   90.00
#
_symmetry.space_group_name_H-M   'P 1'
#
loop_
_entity.id
_entity.type
_entity.pdbx_description
1 polymer ?
#
loop_
_entity_poly.entity_id
_entity_poly.type
_entity_poly.pdbx_seq_one_letter_code
_entity_poly.pdbx_strand_id
1 'polypeptide(L)'
;GPASRYECEDGTCEVIPANSGIRRFVWKHLNTVNQILVRMKHAGGTFSGLKTTIIADQITIVEFECSYKGRHPTTDTIGKILC
;
A
#
# COMPACT_ATOMS: atom_id res chain seq x y z
N GLY A 1 3.87 2.27 -6.05
CA GLY A 1 2.99 1.10 -6.27
C GLY A 1 2.25 1.26 -7.58
N PRO A 2 1.50 0.24 -8.04
CA PRO A 2 0.69 0.36 -9.26
C PRO A 2 -0.43 1.40 -9.08
N ALA A 3 -0.81 2.07 -10.17
CA ALA A 3 -1.84 3.12 -10.16
C ALA A 3 -3.27 2.58 -10.06
N SER A 4 -3.48 1.30 -10.36
CA SER A 4 -4.79 0.63 -10.33
C SER A 4 -4.67 -0.81 -9.84
N ARG A 5 -5.81 -1.43 -9.55
CA ARG A 5 -5.92 -2.84 -9.16
C ARG A 5 -5.98 -3.81 -10.35
N TYR A 6 -5.98 -3.30 -11.58
CA TYR A 6 -6.21 -4.10 -12.80
C TYR A 6 -7.53 -4.88 -12.70
N GLU A 7 -8.62 -4.15 -12.46
CA GLU A 7 -9.97 -4.72 -12.36
C GLU A 7 -10.46 -5.14 -13.75
N CYS A 8 -11.02 -6.34 -13.82
CA CYS A 8 -11.65 -6.90 -15.00
C CYS A 8 -13.15 -6.54 -15.00
N GLU A 9 -13.81 -6.71 -16.15
CA GLU A 9 -15.25 -6.43 -16.29
C GLU A 9 -16.13 -7.30 -15.38
N ASP A 10 -15.66 -8.47 -14.97
CA ASP A 10 -16.32 -9.40 -14.06
C ASP A 10 -16.14 -9.03 -12.57
N GLY A 11 -15.44 -7.93 -12.26
CA GLY A 11 -15.14 -7.48 -10.90
C GLY A 11 -13.97 -8.20 -10.23
N THR A 12 -13.30 -9.12 -10.92
CA THR A 12 -12.05 -9.71 -10.43
C THR A 12 -10.86 -8.79 -10.73
N CYS A 13 -9.68 -9.13 -10.21
CA CYS A 13 -8.45 -8.45 -10.59
C CYS A 13 -7.56 -9.40 -11.38
N GLU A 14 -6.81 -8.86 -12.34
CA GLU A 14 -5.78 -9.62 -13.05
C GLU A 14 -4.82 -10.32 -12.08
N VAL A 15 -4.38 -11.52 -12.46
CA VAL A 15 -3.42 -12.34 -11.73
C VAL A 15 -2.13 -12.49 -12.53
N ILE A 16 -1.04 -12.90 -11.89
CA ILE A 16 0.20 -13.14 -12.64
C ILE A 16 0.11 -14.47 -13.41
N PRO A 17 0.57 -14.54 -14.67
CA PRO A 17 0.45 -15.77 -15.48
C PRO A 17 1.11 -17.00 -14.87
N ALA A 18 2.21 -16.80 -14.14
CA ALA A 18 2.96 -17.87 -13.49
C ALA A 18 2.29 -18.41 -12.20
N ASN A 19 1.34 -17.67 -11.61
CA ASN A 19 0.64 -18.05 -10.40
C ASN A 19 -0.69 -17.30 -10.31
N SER A 20 -1.79 -17.99 -10.65
CA SER A 20 -3.14 -17.44 -10.63
C SER A 20 -3.67 -17.12 -9.23
N GLY A 21 -2.99 -17.55 -8.16
CA GLY A 21 -3.33 -17.20 -6.78
C GLY A 21 -2.88 -15.79 -6.37
N ILE A 22 -2.04 -15.12 -7.17
CA ILE A 22 -1.49 -13.81 -6.83
C ILE A 22 -2.03 -12.73 -7.77
N ARG A 23 -2.71 -11.74 -7.20
CA ARG A 23 -3.18 -10.55 -7.93
C ARG A 23 -1.99 -9.73 -8.43
N ARG A 24 -2.05 -9.29 -9.69
CA ARG A 24 -0.99 -8.57 -10.39
C ARG A 24 -0.56 -7.30 -9.68
N PHE A 25 -1.49 -6.54 -9.10
CA PHE A 25 -1.16 -5.31 -8.40
C PHE A 25 -0.38 -5.58 -7.09
N VAL A 26 -0.69 -6.66 -6.38
CA VAL A 26 0.03 -7.07 -5.15
C VAL A 26 1.47 -7.43 -5.50
N TRP A 27 1.67 -8.22 -6.56
CA TRP A 27 3.00 -8.56 -7.05
C TRP A 27 3.84 -7.34 -7.43
N LYS A 28 3.27 -6.40 -8.19
CA LYS A 28 3.95 -5.15 -8.55
C LYS A 28 4.30 -4.29 -7.33
N HIS A 29 3.40 -4.24 -6.35
CA HIS A 29 3.64 -3.53 -5.10
C HIS A 29 4.82 -4.15 -4.34
N LEU A 30 4.86 -5.47 -4.18
CA LEU A 30 5.95 -6.17 -3.51
C LEU A 30 7.30 -5.99 -4.21
N ASN A 31 7.33 -5.98 -5.54
CA ASN A 31 8.57 -5.67 -6.27
C ASN A 31 9.07 -4.25 -5.97
N THR A 32 8.16 -3.27 -5.85
CA THR A 32 8.52 -1.91 -5.45
C THR A 32 9.07 -1.88 -4.02
N VAL A 33 8.38 -2.54 -3.08
CA VAL A 33 8.81 -2.63 -1.68
C VAL A 33 10.18 -3.30 -1.57
N ASN A 34 10.42 -4.40 -2.29
CA ASN A 34 11.70 -5.08 -2.31
C ASN A 34 12.84 -4.15 -2.75
N GLN A 35 12.64 -3.35 -3.81
CA GLN A 35 13.64 -2.37 -4.24
C GLN A 35 13.94 -1.32 -3.17
N ILE A 36 12.91 -0.83 -2.46
CA ILE A 36 13.07 0.12 -1.35
C ILE A 36 13.86 -0.54 -0.21
N LEU A 37 13.49 -1.75 0.19
CA LEU A 37 14.14 -2.48 1.27
C LEU A 37 15.62 -2.76 0.95
N VAL A 38 15.93 -3.17 -0.28
CA VAL A 38 17.31 -3.40 -0.72
C VAL A 38 18.14 -2.12 -0.66
N ARG A 39 17.62 -0.99 -1.15
CA ARG A 39 18.32 0.31 -1.11
C ARG A 39 18.55 0.79 0.32
N MET A 40 17.53 0.68 1.17
CA MET A 40 17.62 1.07 2.57
C MET A 40 18.64 0.21 3.33
N LYS A 41 18.62 -1.12 3.11
CA LYS A 41 19.61 -2.04 3.68
C LYS A 41 21.03 -1.66 3.25
N HIS A 42 21.23 -1.33 1.98
CA HIS A 42 22.55 -0.94 1.46
C HIS A 42 23.06 0.37 2.09
N ALA A 43 22.17 1.31 2.39
CA ALA A 43 22.51 2.54 3.10
C ALA A 43 22.66 2.37 4.63
N GLY A 44 22.58 1.14 5.17
CA GLY A 44 22.61 0.88 6.61
C GLY A 44 21.32 1.24 7.35
N GLY A 45 20.25 1.56 6.64
CA GLY A 45 18.95 1.87 7.20
C GLY A 45 18.20 0.63 7.68
N THR A 46 17.31 0.81 8.66
CA THR A 46 16.48 -0.26 9.22
C THR A 46 15.01 0.16 9.26
N PHE A 47 14.11 -0.83 9.22
CA PHE A 47 12.68 -0.65 9.46
C PHE A 47 12.27 -1.44 10.70
N SER A 48 11.38 -0.88 11.50
CA SER A 48 10.76 -1.62 12.60
C SER A 48 9.69 -2.55 12.04
N GLY A 49 9.91 -3.86 12.10
CA GLY A 49 8.93 -4.85 11.62
C GLY A 49 7.56 -4.69 12.29
N LEU A 50 7.53 -4.43 13.61
CA LEU A 50 6.30 -4.26 14.38
C LEU A 50 5.47 -3.03 13.96
N LYS A 51 6.13 -2.00 13.41
CA LYS A 51 5.47 -0.77 12.94
C LYS A 51 5.23 -0.76 11.43
N THR A 52 5.66 -1.80 10.72
CA THR A 52 5.62 -1.84 9.26
C THR A 52 4.34 -2.54 8.81
N THR A 53 3.55 -1.84 7.99
CA THR A 53 2.36 -2.37 7.36
C THR A 53 2.60 -2.47 5.85
N ILE A 54 2.37 -3.64 5.26
CA ILE A 54 2.60 -3.93 3.83
C ILE A 54 1.33 -4.57 3.26
N ILE A 55 0.93 -4.18 2.03
CA ILE A 55 -0.28 -4.67 1.34
C ILE A 55 -1.55 -4.53 2.20
N ALA A 56 -1.74 -3.36 2.81
CA ALA A 56 -3.02 -3.04 3.46
C ALA A 56 -3.96 -2.35 2.46
N ASP A 57 -5.25 -2.66 2.54
CA ASP A 57 -6.30 -1.96 1.77
C ASP A 57 -6.45 -0.50 2.21
N GLN A 58 -6.06 -0.21 3.45
CA GLN A 58 -6.11 1.10 4.08
C GLN A 58 -4.96 1.25 5.07
N ILE A 59 -4.34 2.43 5.09
CA ILE A 59 -3.25 2.76 6.01
C ILE A 59 -3.33 4.23 6.44
N THR A 60 -3.05 4.51 7.70
CA THR A 60 -2.91 5.88 8.19
C THR A 60 -1.47 6.36 8.01
N ILE A 61 -1.29 7.43 7.24
CA ILE A 61 0.00 8.08 7.01
C ILE A 61 -0.12 9.52 7.47
N VAL A 62 0.58 9.87 8.56
CA VAL A 62 0.63 11.24 9.11
C VAL A 62 -0.78 11.83 9.28
N GLU A 63 -1.63 11.13 10.03
CA GLU A 63 -3.03 11.52 10.27
C GLU A 63 -3.94 11.58 9.01
N PHE A 64 -3.50 11.02 7.89
CA PHE A 64 -4.37 10.80 6.74
C PHE A 64 -4.65 9.32 6.55
N GLU A 65 -5.93 9.00 6.49
CA GLU A 65 -6.39 7.71 6.01
C GLU A 65 -6.19 7.64 4.50
N CYS A 66 -5.32 6.73 4.07
CA CYS A 66 -5.08 6.44 2.66
C CYS A 66 -5.69 5.09 2.33
N SER A 67 -6.63 5.08 1.38
CA SER A 67 -7.23 3.86 0.84
C SER A 67 -7.29 3.92 -0.68
N TYR A 68 -7.84 2.89 -1.30
CA TYR A 68 -8.10 2.91 -2.75
C TYR A 68 -9.06 4.04 -3.17
N LYS A 69 -9.94 4.49 -2.27
CA LYS A 69 -10.90 5.57 -2.54
C LYS A 69 -10.27 6.97 -2.53
N GLY A 70 -9.03 7.09 -2.06
CA GLY A 70 -8.32 8.34 -1.97
C GLY A 70 -7.69 8.55 -0.60
N ARG A 71 -7.37 9.82 -0.32
CA ARG A 71 -6.72 10.26 0.90
C ARG A 71 -7.64 11.23 1.64
N HIS A 72 -7.98 10.89 2.89
CA HIS A 72 -8.86 11.69 3.74
C HIS A 72 -8.19 11.99 5.08
N PRO A 73 -8.43 13.16 5.70
CA PRO A 73 -7.99 13.42 7.07
C PRO A 73 -8.65 12.43 8.03
N THR A 74 -7.95 12.04 9.10
CA THR A 74 -8.57 11.25 10.16
C THR A 74 -9.61 12.08 10.93
N THR A 75 -10.54 11.38 11.59
CA THR A 75 -11.56 12.00 12.46
C THR A 75 -10.93 12.86 13.55
N ASP A 76 -9.79 12.44 14.09
CA ASP A 76 -9.06 13.20 15.12
C ASP A 76 -8.55 14.54 14.57
N THR A 77 -7.99 14.55 13.35
CA THR A 77 -7.53 15.78 12.70
C THR A 77 -8.68 16.73 12.39
N ILE A 78 -9.82 16.19 11.94
CA ILE A 78 -11.04 16.99 11.74
C ILE A 78 -11.52 17.58 13.07
N GLY A 79 -11.49 16.78 14.14
CA GLY A 79 -11.84 17.21 15.49
C GLY A 79 -11.01 18.38 15.99
N LYS A 80 -9.71 18.44 15.66
CA LYS A 80 -8.81 19.57 16.02
C LYS A 80 -9.11 20.87 15.28
N ILE A 81 -9.81 20.81 14.14
CA ILE A 81 -10.11 21.99 13.29
C ILE A 81 -11.49 22.57 13.63
N LEU A 82 -12.42 21.73 14.08
CA LEU A 82 -13.80 22.11 14.39
C LEU A 82 -14.01 22.62 15.83
N CYS A 83 -12.96 22.67 16.64
CA CYS A 83 -12.96 23.25 17.99
C CYS A 83 -12.33 24.65 18.02
#